data_AF-A0A3L8SL37-F1
#
_entry.id   AF-A0A3L8SL37-F1
#
_cell.length_a   1.000
_cell.length_b   1.000
_cell.length_c   1.000
_cell.angle_alpha   90.00
_cell.angle_beta   90.00
_cell.angle_gamma   90.00
#
_symmetry.space_group_name_H-M   'P 1'
#
loop_
_entity.id
_entity.type
_entity.pdbx_description
1 polymer ?
#
loop_
_entity_poly.entity_id
_entity_poly.type
_entity_poly.pdbx_seq_one_letter_code
_entity_poly.pdbx_strand_id
1 'polypeptide(L)'
;MLYPNHVNKFSTCFQGGKIPIRWTAPEAIAYRKFSSASDAWSYGIVMWEVMSYGERPYWEMSNQDVILSIEEGYRLPAPMGCPASLHQLMLHCWQKERNHRPKFSDIVSFLDKLIRNPSTLHTLVEDVLV
;
A
#
# COMPACT_ATOMS: atom_id res chain seq x y z
N MET A 1 12.25 27.25 35.18
CA MET A 1 13.20 27.17 34.06
C MET A 1 12.51 26.48 32.90
N LEU A 2 12.39 27.17 31.76
CA LEU A 2 11.71 26.77 30.53
C LEU A 2 12.58 25.82 29.69
N TYR A 3 11.96 24.92 28.92
CA TYR A 3 12.02 24.78 27.44
C TYR A 3 11.01 23.68 26.98
N PRO A 4 10.53 23.68 25.72
CA PRO A 4 9.09 23.84 25.42
C PRO A 4 8.50 22.83 24.40
N ASN A 5 7.18 22.93 24.18
CA ASN A 5 6.40 22.64 22.96
C ASN A 5 6.89 21.55 21.98
N HIS A 6 6.18 20.41 21.95
CA HIS A 6 5.90 19.69 20.70
C HIS A 6 4.40 19.43 20.55
N VAL A 7 3.74 20.37 19.89
CA VAL A 7 2.43 20.18 19.26
C VAL A 7 2.65 19.28 18.05
N ASN A 8 1.94 18.14 18.00
CA ASN A 8 1.27 17.56 16.83
C ASN A 8 0.96 16.07 17.04
N LYS A 9 -0.05 15.79 17.89
CA LYS A 9 -0.80 14.53 17.80
C LYS A 9 -1.85 14.70 16.70
N PHE A 10 -1.48 14.49 15.44
CA PHE A 10 -2.46 14.32 14.38
C PHE A 10 -3.14 12.96 14.58
N SER A 11 -4.30 13.01 15.23
CA SER A 11 -5.11 11.86 15.59
C SER A 11 -6.58 12.28 15.51
N THR A 12 -7.22 12.21 14.33
CA THR A 12 -8.69 12.40 14.20
C THR A 12 -9.34 11.47 13.14
N CYS A 13 -10.40 10.73 13.55
CA CYS A 13 -11.09 9.62 12.85
C CYS A 13 -12.31 10.19 12.12
N PHE A 14 -13.04 9.35 11.37
CA PHE A 14 -14.51 9.46 11.37
C PHE A 14 -14.96 9.60 12.83
N GLN A 15 -15.33 10.81 13.26
CA GLN A 15 -15.60 11.14 14.66
C GLN A 15 -14.57 10.50 15.65
N GLY A 16 -13.31 11.02 15.64
CA GLY A 16 -12.41 10.98 16.81
C GLY A 16 -11.47 9.77 17.04
N GLY A 17 -10.32 9.71 16.36
CA GLY A 17 -9.27 8.69 16.55
C GLY A 17 -8.23 8.67 15.41
N LYS A 18 -7.28 7.75 15.34
CA LYS A 18 -6.13 7.88 14.43
C LYS A 18 -6.39 7.26 13.06
N ILE A 19 -6.03 7.96 11.96
CA ILE A 19 -5.97 7.35 10.62
C ILE A 19 -4.84 6.30 10.61
N PRO A 20 -5.06 5.09 10.05
CA PRO A 20 -4.01 4.10 9.86
C PRO A 20 -3.12 4.50 8.68
N ILE A 21 -2.16 5.40 8.94
CA ILE A 21 -1.31 6.05 7.91
C ILE A 21 -0.73 5.05 6.89
N ARG A 22 -0.22 3.91 7.34
CA ARG A 22 0.47 2.91 6.48
C ARG A 22 -0.44 2.21 5.47
N TRP A 23 -1.75 2.21 5.70
CA TRP A 23 -2.74 1.66 4.76
C TRP A 23 -3.45 2.74 3.95
N THR A 24 -3.28 4.01 4.32
CA THR A 24 -4.10 5.09 3.78
C THR A 24 -3.47 5.70 2.55
N ALA A 25 -4.25 5.86 1.48
CA ALA A 25 -3.78 6.50 0.25
C ALA A 25 -3.34 7.96 0.46
N PRO A 26 -2.40 8.50 -0.33
CA PRO A 26 -1.87 9.86 -0.15
C PRO A 26 -2.95 10.95 -0.14
N GLU A 27 -3.94 10.86 -1.04
CA GLU A 27 -5.04 11.82 -1.12
C GLU A 27 -6.00 11.75 0.08
N ALA A 28 -6.12 10.58 0.68
CA ALA A 28 -6.94 10.36 1.87
C ALA A 28 -6.21 10.86 3.14
N ILE A 29 -4.88 10.76 3.18
CA ILE A 29 -4.05 11.37 4.24
C ILE A 29 -4.12 12.90 4.15
N ALA A 30 -3.78 13.46 2.98
CA ALA A 30 -3.60 14.90 2.80
C ALA A 30 -4.92 15.69 2.80
N TYR A 31 -5.94 15.16 2.11
CA TYR A 31 -7.18 15.91 1.83
C TYR A 31 -8.43 15.23 2.41
N ARG A 32 -8.28 14.13 3.16
CA ARG A 32 -9.40 13.34 3.69
C ARG A 32 -10.40 12.90 2.60
N LYS A 33 -9.90 12.68 1.37
CA LYS A 33 -10.71 12.22 0.24
C LYS A 33 -10.70 10.69 0.18
N PHE A 34 -11.70 10.08 0.78
CA PHE A 34 -11.91 8.64 0.75
C PHE A 34 -12.78 8.25 -0.46
N SER A 35 -12.42 7.16 -1.14
CA SER A 35 -13.11 6.63 -2.31
C SER A 35 -12.73 5.16 -2.53
N SER A 36 -13.43 4.46 -3.41
CA SER A 36 -13.04 3.09 -3.79
C SER A 36 -11.60 3.01 -4.34
N ALA A 37 -11.08 4.09 -4.92
CA ALA A 37 -9.69 4.15 -5.36
C ALA A 37 -8.68 4.30 -4.20
N SER A 38 -9.06 4.96 -3.09
CA SER A 38 -8.25 4.94 -1.86
C SER A 38 -8.33 3.56 -1.19
N ASP A 39 -9.46 2.86 -1.29
CA ASP A 39 -9.58 1.49 -0.79
C ASP A 39 -8.75 0.50 -1.61
N ALA A 40 -8.61 0.72 -2.93
CA ALA A 40 -7.71 -0.07 -3.77
C ALA A 40 -6.23 0.05 -3.33
N TRP A 41 -5.81 1.25 -2.89
CA TRP A 41 -4.48 1.43 -2.29
C TRP A 41 -4.32 0.58 -1.03
N SER A 42 -5.29 0.69 -0.11
CA SER A 42 -5.32 -0.10 1.12
C SER A 42 -5.26 -1.60 0.83
N TYR A 43 -6.00 -2.04 -0.20
CA TYR A 43 -5.98 -3.43 -0.65
C TYR A 43 -4.60 -3.87 -1.15
N GLY A 44 -3.88 -3.01 -1.87
CA GLY A 44 -2.48 -3.30 -2.25
C GLY A 44 -1.57 -3.52 -1.03
N ILE A 45 -1.75 -2.75 0.05
CA ILE A 45 -1.02 -2.98 1.31
C ILE A 45 -1.41 -4.31 1.93
N VAL A 46 -2.70 -4.65 1.97
CA VAL A 46 -3.18 -5.96 2.48
C VAL A 46 -2.62 -7.12 1.65
N MET A 47 -2.56 -7.00 0.33
CA MET A 47 -1.93 -8.01 -0.52
C MET A 47 -0.46 -8.20 -0.12
N TRP A 48 0.27 -7.10 0.13
CA TRP A 48 1.66 -7.17 0.57
C TRP A 48 1.79 -7.89 1.92
N GLU A 49 0.93 -7.58 2.89
CA GLU A 49 0.90 -8.25 4.20
C GLU A 49 0.62 -9.75 4.09
N VAL A 50 -0.32 -10.15 3.24
CA VAL A 50 -0.62 -11.57 3.01
C VAL A 50 0.61 -12.29 2.43
N MET A 51 1.27 -11.67 1.46
CA MET A 51 2.45 -12.24 0.80
C MET A 51 3.70 -12.24 1.69
N SER A 52 3.79 -11.34 2.67
CA SER A 52 4.85 -11.29 3.67
C SER A 52 4.54 -12.07 4.94
N TYR A 53 3.47 -12.85 4.97
CA TYR A 53 3.03 -13.60 6.16
C TYR A 53 2.78 -12.72 7.40
N GLY A 54 2.27 -11.51 7.18
CA GLY A 54 1.88 -10.57 8.22
C GLY A 54 2.99 -9.65 8.72
N GLU A 55 4.06 -9.42 7.93
CA GLU A 55 5.03 -8.39 8.27
C GLU A 55 4.39 -7.01 8.34
N ARG A 56 4.99 -6.14 9.16
CA ARG A 56 4.53 -4.76 9.34
C ARG A 56 4.86 -3.92 8.08
N PRO A 57 3.87 -3.36 7.36
CA PRO A 57 4.12 -2.57 6.15
C PRO A 57 5.00 -1.35 6.47
N TYR A 58 6.12 -1.15 5.78
CA TYR A 58 7.13 -0.11 6.05
C TYR A 58 7.90 -0.28 7.38
N TRP A 59 7.91 -1.48 7.97
CA TRP A 59 8.72 -1.86 9.14
C TRP A 59 8.74 -0.81 10.27
N GLU A 60 9.91 -0.32 10.66
CA GLU A 60 10.10 0.61 11.79
C GLU A 60 10.05 2.09 11.40
N MET A 61 9.72 2.43 10.14
CA MET A 61 9.60 3.82 9.71
C MET A 61 8.55 4.58 10.53
N SER A 62 8.82 5.82 10.92
CA SER A 62 7.78 6.62 11.57
C SER A 62 6.64 6.93 10.60
N ASN A 63 5.45 7.27 11.10
CA ASN A 63 4.35 7.67 10.21
C ASN A 63 4.71 8.87 9.32
N GLN A 64 5.56 9.77 9.82
CA GLN A 64 6.02 10.92 9.04
C GLN A 64 6.94 10.48 7.89
N ASP A 65 7.87 9.56 8.17
CA ASP A 65 8.79 9.04 7.16
C ASP A 65 8.03 8.26 6.08
N VAL A 66 7.02 7.46 6.48
CA VAL A 66 6.17 6.74 5.53
C VAL A 66 5.48 7.70 4.56
N ILE A 67 4.92 8.81 5.06
CA ILE A 67 4.28 9.82 4.22
C ILE A 67 5.29 10.40 3.22
N LEU A 68 6.46 10.84 3.70
CA LEU A 68 7.49 11.46 2.87
C LEU A 68 7.99 10.49 1.79
N SER A 69 8.32 9.25 2.16
CA SER A 69 8.79 8.25 1.19
C SER A 69 7.73 7.95 0.14
N ILE A 70 6.45 7.83 0.51
CA ILE A 70 5.37 7.62 -0.47
C ILE A 70 5.27 8.79 -1.45
N GLU A 71 5.40 10.03 -0.97
CA GLU A 71 5.39 11.24 -1.80
C GLU A 71 6.56 11.32 -2.77
N GLU A 72 7.74 10.88 -2.34
CA GLU A 72 8.97 10.74 -3.14
C GLU A 72 8.89 9.59 -4.16
N GLY A 73 7.85 8.77 -4.10
CA GLY A 73 7.61 7.68 -5.04
C GLY A 73 8.08 6.31 -4.56
N TYR A 74 8.60 6.21 -3.33
CA TYR A 74 8.94 4.91 -2.74
C TYR A 74 7.69 4.03 -2.62
N ARG A 75 7.87 2.75 -2.92
CA ARG A 75 6.86 1.69 -2.77
C ARG A 75 7.48 0.50 -2.08
N LEU A 76 6.65 -0.30 -1.40
CA LEU A 76 7.13 -1.50 -0.74
C LEU A 76 7.76 -2.45 -1.77
N PRO A 77 8.94 -3.01 -1.48
CA PRO A 77 9.55 -4.02 -2.33
C PRO A 77 8.72 -5.30 -2.30
N ALA A 78 8.95 -6.18 -3.27
CA ALA A 78 8.32 -7.48 -3.28
C ALA A 78 8.72 -8.29 -2.04
N PRO A 79 7.78 -8.93 -1.33
CA PRO A 79 8.10 -9.91 -0.30
C PRO A 79 8.89 -11.08 -0.87
N MET A 80 9.62 -11.79 -0.01
CA MET A 80 10.38 -13.00 -0.39
C MET A 80 9.44 -14.05 -0.99
N GLY A 81 9.82 -14.63 -2.14
CA GLY A 81 9.01 -15.62 -2.83
C GLY A 81 7.69 -15.06 -3.40
N CYS A 82 7.55 -13.74 -3.52
CA CYS A 82 6.38 -13.13 -4.14
C CYS A 82 6.41 -13.29 -5.68
N PRO A 83 5.35 -13.82 -6.30
CA PRO A 83 5.20 -13.84 -7.75
C PRO A 83 5.22 -12.44 -8.36
N ALA A 84 5.93 -12.27 -9.47
CA ALA A 84 6.09 -10.97 -10.13
C ALA A 84 4.75 -10.33 -10.55
N SER A 85 3.80 -11.16 -10.98
CA SER A 85 2.45 -10.74 -11.35
C SER A 85 1.67 -10.14 -10.18
N LEU A 86 1.83 -10.67 -8.96
CA LEU A 86 1.17 -10.15 -7.77
C LEU A 86 1.81 -8.84 -7.31
N HIS A 87 3.15 -8.74 -7.30
CA HIS A 87 3.82 -7.49 -6.97
C HIS A 87 3.49 -6.38 -7.97
N GLN A 88 3.41 -6.70 -9.26
CA GLN A 88 2.98 -5.74 -10.28
C GLN A 88 1.55 -5.23 -10.03
N LEU A 89 0.63 -6.11 -9.62
CA LEU A 89 -0.72 -5.69 -9.24
C LEU A 89 -0.70 -4.76 -8.01
N MET A 90 0.13 -5.04 -7.00
CA MET A 90 0.31 -4.13 -5.85
C MET A 90 0.82 -2.75 -6.31
N LEU A 91 1.80 -2.69 -7.21
CA LEU A 91 2.31 -1.43 -7.78
C LEU A 91 1.23 -0.65 -8.56
N HIS A 92 0.32 -1.34 -9.24
CA HIS A 92 -0.84 -0.70 -9.88
C HIS A 92 -1.82 -0.13 -8.85
N CYS A 93 -2.06 -0.83 -7.73
CA CYS A 93 -2.84 -0.30 -6.62
C CYS A 93 -2.19 0.93 -5.97
N TRP A 94 -0.85 1.03 -5.99
CA TRP A 94 -0.10 2.14 -5.40
C TRP A 94 0.28 3.26 -6.39
N GLN A 95 -0.45 3.38 -7.51
CA GLN A 95 -0.30 4.54 -8.39
C GLN A 95 -0.63 5.83 -7.64
N LYS A 96 0.22 6.86 -7.84
CA LYS A 96 0.05 8.18 -7.20
C LYS A 96 -1.32 8.78 -7.56
N GLU A 97 -1.60 8.81 -8.87
CA GLU A 97 -2.90 9.26 -9.35
C GLU A 97 -3.96 8.19 -9.14
N ARG A 98 -4.99 8.53 -8.36
CA ARG A 98 -6.08 7.61 -7.99
C ARG A 98 -6.81 7.03 -9.21
N ASN A 99 -6.84 7.76 -10.32
CA ASN A 99 -7.55 7.37 -11.54
C ASN A 99 -6.81 6.27 -12.32
N HIS A 100 -5.50 6.08 -12.07
CA HIS A 100 -4.69 5.03 -12.68
C HIS A 100 -4.70 3.72 -11.87
N ARG A 101 -5.33 3.72 -10.69
CA ARG A 101 -5.48 2.52 -9.88
C ARG A 101 -6.57 1.62 -10.48
N PRO A 102 -6.40 0.30 -10.47
CA PRO A 102 -7.41 -0.63 -10.97
C PRO A 102 -8.68 -0.55 -10.13
N LYS A 103 -9.83 -0.78 -10.75
CA LYS A 103 -11.07 -0.99 -9.99
C LYS A 103 -11.07 -2.38 -9.38
N PHE A 104 -11.82 -2.59 -8.32
CA PHE A 104 -11.95 -3.92 -7.71
C PHE A 104 -12.44 -5.00 -8.69
N SER A 105 -13.30 -4.65 -9.65
CA SER A 105 -13.70 -5.56 -10.75
C SER A 105 -12.49 -6.08 -11.54
N ASP A 106 -11.52 -5.21 -11.80
CA ASP A 106 -10.33 -5.51 -12.59
C ASP A 106 -9.35 -6.34 -11.75
N ILE A 107 -9.20 -6.01 -10.46
CA ILE A 107 -8.41 -6.76 -9.48
C ILE A 107 -8.93 -8.20 -9.38
N VAL A 108 -10.24 -8.39 -9.16
CA VAL A 108 -10.85 -9.72 -9.07
C VAL A 108 -10.63 -10.49 -10.37
N SER A 109 -10.89 -9.86 -11.51
CA SER A 109 -10.69 -10.50 -12.83
C SER A 109 -9.24 -10.91 -13.07
N PHE A 110 -8.28 -10.12 -12.59
CA PHE A 110 -6.86 -10.43 -12.67
C PHE A 110 -6.49 -11.62 -11.79
N LEU A 111 -6.86 -11.60 -10.51
CA LEU A 111 -6.58 -12.69 -9.56
C LEU A 111 -7.23 -14.01 -10.00
N ASP A 112 -8.45 -13.95 -10.52
CA ASP A 112 -9.18 -15.11 -11.02
C ASP A 112 -8.51 -15.76 -12.25
N LYS A 113 -7.83 -14.96 -13.10
CA LYS A 113 -6.97 -15.50 -14.17
C LYS A 113 -5.74 -16.22 -13.61
N LEU A 114 -5.11 -15.67 -12.57
CA LEU A 114 -3.96 -16.30 -11.92
C LEU A 114 -4.34 -17.62 -11.23
N ILE A 115 -5.49 -17.65 -10.54
CA ILE A 115 -5.99 -18.87 -9.90
C ILE A 115 -6.28 -19.97 -10.92
N ARG A 116 -6.88 -19.62 -12.07
CA ARG A 116 -7.15 -20.58 -13.16
C ARG A 116 -5.89 -21.06 -13.89
N ASN A 117 -4.83 -20.27 -13.88
CA ASN A 117 -3.56 -20.63 -14.49
C ASN A 117 -2.40 -20.41 -13.51
N PRO A 118 -2.22 -21.31 -12.53
CA PRO A 118 -1.22 -21.15 -11.47
C PRO A 118 0.22 -21.14 -12.01
N SER A 119 0.45 -21.62 -13.24
CA SER A 119 1.79 -21.57 -13.86
C SER A 119 2.35 -20.15 -13.96
N THR A 120 1.46 -19.14 -14.04
CA THR A 120 1.81 -17.71 -14.08
C THR A 120 2.34 -17.16 -12.75
N LEU A 121 2.29 -17.94 -11.68
CA LEU A 121 2.83 -17.58 -10.36
C LEU A 121 4.26 -18.10 -10.14
N HIS A 122 4.79 -18.94 -11.03
CA HIS A 122 6.14 -19.50 -10.86
C HIS A 122 7.26 -18.49 -11.12
N THR A 123 6.99 -17.44 -11.90
CA THR A 123 7.97 -16.36 -12.10
C THR A 123 8.00 -15.48 -10.86
N LEU A 124 9.08 -15.60 -10.09
CA LEU A 124 9.29 -14.78 -8.91
C LEU A 124 9.89 -13.44 -9.30
N VAL A 125 9.72 -12.43 -8.46
CA VAL A 125 10.35 -11.11 -8.69
C VAL A 125 11.88 -11.24 -8.74
N GLU A 126 12.45 -12.17 -7.97
CA GLU A 126 13.88 -12.47 -7.95
C GLU A 126 14.40 -12.93 -9.33
N ASP A 127 13.60 -13.66 -10.11
CA ASP A 127 13.99 -14.17 -11.45
C ASP A 127 14.00 -13.07 -12.53
N VAL A 128 13.33 -11.94 -12.29
CA VAL A 128 13.18 -10.84 -13.25
C VAL A 128 14.26 -9.77 -13.07
N LEU A 129 14.92 -9.76 -11.90
CA LEU A 129 15.96 -8.80 -11.54
C LEU A 129 17.38 -9.30 -11.84
N VAL A 130 17.51 -10.42 -12.57
CA VAL A 130 18.77 -10.99 -13.08
C VAL A 130 19.01 -10.57 -14.53
#